data_AF-A0A9E5R1H4-F1
#
_entry.id   AF-A0A9E5R1H4-F1
#
_cell.length_a   1.000
_cell.length_b   1.000
_cell.length_c   1.000
_cell.angle_alpha   90.00
_cell.angle_beta   90.00
_cell.angle_gamma   90.00
#
_symmetry.space_group_name_H-M   'P 1'
#
loop_
_entity.id
_entity.type
_entity.pdbx_description
1 polymer ?
#
loop_
_entity_poly.entity_id
_entity_poly.type
_entity_poly.pdbx_seq_one_letter_code
_entity_poly.pdbx_strand_id
1 'polypeptide(L)'
;MNPFPREFFAQNARTVARALLGAQLVRVLDGSALSGRIVETEAYTGINDLASHGRAGRTPRNLPMWEDPGHAYVYLTYGVHWLLNVVCEPAGQPAAVLLRAIEPLSGQATMAERRPGLRPRDWTSG
;
A
#
# COMPACT_ATOMS: atom_id res chain seq x y z
N MET A 1 16.21 -9.56 -5.76
CA MET A 1 15.10 -8.67 -6.20
C MET A 1 15.45 -7.26 -5.78
N ASN A 2 15.36 -6.30 -6.69
CA ASN A 2 15.67 -4.91 -6.38
C ASN A 2 14.37 -4.18 -6.04
N PRO A 3 14.27 -3.47 -4.90
CA PRO A 3 13.14 -2.60 -4.62
C PRO A 3 12.97 -1.56 -5.74
N PHE A 4 11.73 -1.15 -5.98
CA PHE A 4 11.49 -0.02 -6.88
C PHE A 4 12.18 1.24 -6.33
N PRO A 5 12.85 2.02 -7.20
CA PRO A 5 13.47 3.27 -6.78
C PRO A 5 12.37 4.34 -6.58
N ARG A 6 12.65 5.44 -5.86
CA ARG A 6 11.63 6.46 -5.54
C ARG A 6 11.00 7.07 -6.80
N GLU A 7 11.78 7.17 -7.86
CA GLU A 7 11.40 7.68 -9.18
C GLU A 7 10.27 6.87 -9.81
N PHE A 8 10.17 5.56 -9.50
CA PHE A 8 9.05 4.74 -9.94
C PHE A 8 7.71 5.27 -9.38
N PHE A 9 7.70 5.76 -8.14
CA PHE A 9 6.51 6.27 -7.48
C PHE A 9 6.25 7.75 -7.79
N ALA A 10 7.23 8.48 -8.33
CA ALA A 10 7.15 9.90 -8.68
C ALA A 10 6.32 10.17 -9.96
N GLN A 11 5.17 9.52 -10.08
CA GLN A 11 4.29 9.54 -11.25
C GLN A 11 2.83 9.63 -10.81
N ASN A 12 1.92 9.83 -11.76
CA ASN A 12 0.48 9.83 -11.49
C ASN A 12 0.03 8.52 -10.80
N ALA A 13 -0.76 8.64 -9.72
CA ALA A 13 -1.18 7.49 -8.92
C ALA A 13 -1.92 6.40 -9.73
N ARG A 14 -2.66 6.76 -10.80
CA ARG A 14 -3.32 5.76 -11.67
C ARG A 14 -2.33 4.93 -12.47
N THR A 15 -1.21 5.54 -12.88
CA THR A 15 -0.12 4.85 -13.57
C THR A 15 0.60 3.91 -12.60
N VAL A 16 0.95 4.41 -11.40
CA VAL A 16 1.59 3.60 -10.37
C VAL A 16 0.71 2.43 -9.95
N ALA A 17 -0.59 2.63 -9.72
CA ALA A 17 -1.53 1.57 -9.36
C ALA A 17 -1.53 0.42 -10.36
N ARG A 18 -1.64 0.74 -11.66
CA ARG A 18 -1.56 -0.28 -12.73
C ARG A 18 -0.21 -0.96 -12.80
N ALA A 19 0.89 -0.20 -12.64
CA ALA A 19 2.25 -0.73 -12.70
C ALA A 19 2.60 -1.62 -11.49
N LEU A 20 1.92 -1.45 -10.36
CA LEU A 20 2.09 -2.28 -9.17
C LEU A 20 1.40 -3.64 -9.30
N LEU A 21 0.39 -3.79 -10.15
CA LEU A 21 -0.23 -5.10 -10.39
C LEU A 21 0.80 -6.08 -10.96
N GLY A 22 0.93 -7.25 -10.34
CA GLY A 22 1.95 -8.25 -10.67
C GLY A 22 3.30 -8.04 -9.97
N ALA A 23 3.55 -6.87 -9.37
CA ALA A 23 4.74 -6.65 -8.55
C ALA A 23 4.66 -7.41 -7.22
N GLN A 24 5.80 -7.57 -6.54
CA GLN A 24 5.89 -8.32 -5.29
C GLN A 24 6.03 -7.38 -4.09
N LEU A 25 5.09 -7.46 -3.14
CA LEU A 25 5.23 -6.85 -1.83
C LEU A 25 6.06 -7.81 -0.96
N VAL A 26 7.18 -7.31 -0.42
CA VAL A 26 8.09 -8.10 0.41
C VAL A 26 8.21 -7.46 1.79
N ARG A 27 8.06 -8.27 2.83
CA ARG A 27 8.28 -7.88 4.22
C ARG A 27 9.31 -8.82 4.83
N VAL A 28 10.46 -8.27 5.20
CA VAL A 28 11.50 -8.98 5.97
C VAL A 28 11.24 -8.80 7.45
N LEU A 29 11.16 -9.90 8.19
CA LEU A 29 10.93 -9.98 9.63
C LEU A 29 11.93 -10.99 10.21
N ASP A 30 12.79 -10.54 11.12
CA ASP A 30 13.76 -11.41 11.80
C ASP A 30 14.56 -12.30 10.83
N GLY A 31 14.96 -11.73 9.69
CA GLY A 31 15.69 -12.43 8.62
C GLY A 31 14.82 -13.29 7.68
N SER A 32 13.54 -13.47 7.98
CA SER A 32 12.59 -14.24 7.16
C SER A 32 11.75 -13.33 6.25
N ALA A 33 11.59 -13.70 4.98
CA ALA A 33 10.81 -12.94 4.01
C ALA A 33 9.39 -13.48 3.84
N LEU A 34 8.41 -12.64 4.18
CA LEU A 34 7.02 -12.81 3.75
C LEU A 34 6.85 -12.08 2.42
N SER A 35 6.15 -12.68 1.47
CA SER A 35 5.88 -11.98 0.22
C SER A 35 4.58 -12.41 -0.45
N GLY A 36 4.04 -11.52 -1.26
CA GLY A 36 2.92 -11.81 -2.15
C GLY A 36 2.92 -10.90 -3.36
N ARG A 37 2.32 -11.39 -4.45
CA ARG A 37 2.10 -10.64 -5.68
C ARG A 37 0.91 -9.71 -5.50
N ILE A 38 1.05 -8.43 -5.81
CA ILE A 38 -0.04 -7.46 -5.73
C ILE A 38 -1.03 -7.78 -6.85
N VAL A 39 -2.30 -7.99 -6.48
CA VAL A 39 -3.38 -8.36 -7.42
C VAL A 39 -4.53 -7.35 -7.41
N GLU A 40 -4.60 -6.47 -6.42
CA GLU A 40 -5.61 -5.41 -6.35
C GLU A 40 -5.02 -4.14 -5.74
N THR A 41 -5.27 -3.01 -6.39
CA THR A 41 -4.82 -1.67 -5.97
C THR A 41 -5.90 -0.64 -6.25
N GLU A 42 -5.93 0.45 -5.47
CA GLU A 42 -6.81 1.59 -5.70
C GLU A 42 -6.02 2.90 -5.68
N ALA A 43 -6.24 3.77 -6.67
CA ALA A 43 -5.53 5.04 -6.79
C ALA A 43 -6.39 6.19 -6.24
N TYR A 44 -5.81 6.97 -5.34
CA TYR A 44 -6.38 8.22 -4.83
C TYR A 44 -5.63 9.41 -5.41
N THR A 45 -6.34 10.32 -6.10
CA THR A 45 -5.72 11.39 -6.91
C THR A 45 -5.65 12.74 -6.19
N GLY A 46 -5.45 12.72 -4.87
CA GLY A 46 -5.20 13.91 -4.07
C GLY A 46 -6.39 14.83 -3.85
N ILE A 47 -6.14 16.14 -3.87
CA ILE A 47 -7.07 17.16 -3.32
C ILE A 47 -8.43 17.24 -4.03
N ASN A 48 -8.49 16.84 -5.30
CA ASN A 48 -9.71 16.88 -6.12
C ASN A 48 -10.52 15.58 -6.05
N ASP A 49 -9.96 14.54 -5.43
CA ASP A 49 -10.60 13.25 -5.25
C ASP A 49 -11.40 13.26 -3.94
N LEU A 50 -12.74 13.21 -4.06
CA LEU A 50 -13.63 13.26 -2.90
C LEU A 50 -13.44 12.07 -1.95
N ALA A 51 -12.90 10.95 -2.42
CA ALA A 51 -12.61 9.76 -1.62
C ALA A 51 -11.22 9.80 -0.97
N SER A 52 -10.33 10.69 -1.42
CA SER A 52 -8.96 10.77 -0.91
C SER A 52 -8.88 11.48 0.43
N HIS A 53 -8.04 10.98 1.34
CA HIS A 53 -7.64 11.73 2.53
C HIS A 53 -6.94 13.06 2.20
N GLY A 54 -6.35 13.20 1.01
CA GLY A 54 -5.74 14.46 0.54
C GLY A 54 -6.75 15.60 0.39
N ARG A 55 -8.04 15.28 0.16
CA ARG A 55 -9.13 16.27 0.03
C ARG A 55 -9.28 17.18 1.25
N ALA A 56 -8.98 16.68 2.44
CA ALA A 56 -9.07 17.43 3.69
C ALA A 56 -7.91 18.43 3.88
N GLY A 57 -7.00 18.55 2.92
CA GLY A 57 -5.77 19.30 3.09
C GLY A 57 -4.78 18.57 4.00
N ARG A 58 -3.77 19.30 4.47
CA ARG A 58 -2.74 18.76 5.37
C ARG A 58 -3.30 18.57 6.78
N THR A 59 -3.22 17.35 7.30
CA THR A 59 -3.61 16.98 8.66
C THR A 59 -2.53 16.12 9.29
N PRO A 60 -2.39 16.07 10.63
CA PRO A 60 -1.40 15.21 11.29
C PRO A 60 -1.46 13.75 10.82
N ARG A 61 -2.68 13.24 10.56
CA ARG A 61 -2.90 11.87 10.10
C ARG A 61 -2.39 11.60 8.69
N ASN A 62 -2.58 12.52 7.75
CA ASN A 62 -2.24 12.30 6.34
C ASN A 62 -0.89 12.93 5.94
N LEU A 63 -0.10 13.44 6.90
CA LEU A 63 1.20 14.05 6.64
C LEU A 63 2.07 13.24 5.67
N PRO A 64 2.22 11.90 5.78
CA PRO A 64 3.04 11.14 4.84
C PRO A 64 2.65 11.33 3.38
N MET A 65 1.35 11.53 3.06
CA MET A 65 0.89 11.76 1.69
C MET A 65 1.45 13.03 1.07
N TRP A 66 1.92 13.99 1.87
CA TRP A 66 2.44 15.27 1.39
C TRP A 66 3.96 15.28 1.22
N GLU A 67 4.63 14.19 1.58
CA GLU A 67 6.08 14.01 1.51
C GLU A 67 6.50 13.38 0.17
N ASP A 68 7.78 13.04 0.05
CA ASP A 68 8.33 12.45 -1.18
C ASP A 68 7.63 11.13 -1.59
N PRO A 69 7.53 10.86 -2.91
CA PRO A 69 6.96 9.61 -3.42
C PRO A 69 7.74 8.38 -2.94
N GLY A 70 7.01 7.28 -2.80
CA GLY A 70 7.52 6.01 -2.27
C GLY A 70 7.45 5.90 -0.73
N HIS A 71 6.98 6.93 -0.02
CA HIS A 71 6.66 6.79 1.39
C HIS A 71 5.47 5.84 1.60
N ALA A 72 5.54 5.03 2.66
CA ALA A 72 4.38 4.28 3.12
C ALA A 72 3.45 5.19 3.92
N TYR A 73 2.18 5.24 3.54
CA TYR A 73 1.13 5.86 4.33
C TYR A 73 0.23 4.77 4.92
N VAL A 74 0.42 4.51 6.21
CA VAL A 74 -0.31 3.47 6.95
C VAL A 74 -1.22 4.14 7.97
N TYR A 75 -2.50 3.78 7.97
CA TYR A 75 -3.47 4.32 8.93
C TYR A 75 -4.47 3.27 9.39
N LEU A 76 -5.06 3.52 10.58
CA LEU A 76 -6.10 2.68 11.17
C LEU A 76 -7.48 3.15 10.70
N THR A 77 -8.28 2.23 10.18
CA THR A 77 -9.69 2.43 9.86
C THR A 77 -10.59 1.65 10.83
N TYR A 78 -11.74 2.22 11.16
CA TYR A 78 -12.73 1.66 12.11
C TYR A 78 -12.16 1.25 13.48
N GLY A 79 -10.97 1.74 13.86
CA GLY A 79 -10.29 1.35 15.09
C GLY A 79 -9.68 -0.06 15.10
N VAL A 80 -9.76 -0.82 14.01
CA VAL A 80 -9.41 -2.26 14.01
C VAL A 80 -8.63 -2.76 12.79
N HIS A 81 -8.60 -2.03 11.68
CA HIS A 81 -7.93 -2.48 10.45
C HIS A 81 -6.89 -1.46 9.96
N TRP A 82 -5.72 -1.95 9.55
CA TRP A 82 -4.65 -1.12 9.00
C TRP A 82 -4.70 -1.13 7.48
N LEU A 83 -4.65 0.05 6.85
CA LEU A 83 -4.56 0.20 5.41
C LEU A 83 -3.17 0.68 5.02
N LEU A 84 -2.55 0.00 4.05
CA LEU A 84 -1.23 0.32 3.52
C LEU A 84 -1.33 1.01 2.17
N ASN A 85 -0.84 2.25 2.11
CA ASN A 85 -0.76 3.01 0.88
C ASN A 85 0.71 3.33 0.55
N VAL A 86 1.00 3.57 -0.72
CA VAL A 86 2.27 4.13 -1.18
C VAL A 86 2.03 5.50 -1.81
N VAL A 87 2.76 6.51 -1.33
CA VAL A 87 2.66 7.89 -1.77
C VAL A 87 3.22 8.02 -3.18
N CYS A 88 2.50 8.75 -4.02
CA CYS A 88 2.79 8.99 -5.43
C CYS A 88 2.87 10.49 -5.70
N GLU A 89 3.30 10.85 -6.91
CA GLU A 89 3.47 12.24 -7.34
C GLU A 89 4.55 13.01 -6.52
N PRO A 90 5.00 14.19 -6.98
CA PRO A 90 5.98 14.99 -6.24
C PRO A 90 5.47 15.45 -4.87
N ALA A 91 6.40 15.72 -3.94
CA ALA A 91 6.08 16.27 -2.63
C ALA A 91 5.16 17.50 -2.72
N GLY A 92 4.17 17.56 -1.83
CA GLY A 92 3.10 18.55 -1.86
C GLY A 92 1.85 18.15 -2.65
N GLN A 93 1.87 17.04 -3.40
CA GLN A 93 0.70 16.50 -4.11
C GLN A 93 0.24 15.20 -3.43
N PRO A 94 -0.88 15.19 -2.67
CA PRO A 94 -1.25 14.07 -1.81
C PRO A 94 -1.92 12.92 -2.56
N ALA A 95 -1.25 12.37 -3.57
CA ALA A 95 -1.71 11.20 -4.30
C ALA A 95 -1.09 9.93 -3.72
N ALA A 96 -1.86 8.83 -3.72
CA ALA A 96 -1.37 7.57 -3.18
C ALA A 96 -2.08 6.37 -3.82
N VAL A 97 -1.47 5.19 -3.69
CA VAL A 97 -2.07 3.92 -4.08
C VAL A 97 -2.26 3.05 -2.85
N LEU A 98 -3.50 2.65 -2.59
CA LEU A 98 -3.85 1.63 -1.59
C LEU A 98 -3.55 0.24 -2.16
N LEU A 99 -2.85 -0.59 -1.39
CA LEU A 99 -2.72 -2.02 -1.69
C LEU A 99 -3.89 -2.76 -1.04
N ARG A 100 -4.75 -3.36 -1.88
CA ARG A 100 -6.01 -3.99 -1.43
C ARG A 100 -5.91 -5.50 -1.31
N ALA A 101 -5.13 -6.15 -2.17
CA ALA A 101 -4.94 -7.58 -2.07
C ALA A 101 -3.59 -8.03 -2.63
N ILE A 102 -3.05 -9.09 -2.03
CA ILE A 102 -1.88 -9.81 -2.54
C ILE A 102 -2.17 -11.31 -2.63
N GLU A 103 -1.62 -11.98 -3.63
CA GLU A 103 -1.53 -13.44 -3.73
C GLU A 103 -0.27 -13.91 -2.97
N PRO A 104 -0.39 -14.70 -1.89
CA PRO A 104 0.77 -15.13 -1.10
C PRO A 104 1.77 -15.98 -1.89
N LEU A 105 3.05 -15.62 -1.85
CA LEU A 105 4.15 -16.33 -2.52
C LEU A 105 5.11 -17.00 -1.54
N SER A 106 5.45 -16.36 -0.42
CA SER A 106 6.31 -16.92 0.63
C SER A 106 5.86 -16.54 2.03
N GLY A 107 6.13 -17.40 3.01
CA GLY A 107 5.81 -17.15 4.42
C GLY A 107 4.36 -17.44 4.80
N GLN A 108 3.69 -18.33 4.06
CA GLN A 108 2.28 -18.69 4.25
C GLN A 108 1.98 -19.21 5.67
N ALA A 109 2.90 -19.96 6.29
CA ALA A 109 2.75 -20.43 7.66
C ALA A 109 2.61 -19.25 8.65
N THR A 110 3.49 -18.26 8.56
CA THR A 110 3.43 -17.04 9.38
C THR A 110 2.18 -16.20 9.06
N MET A 111 1.73 -16.16 7.80
CA MET A 111 0.47 -15.50 7.44
C MET A 111 -0.74 -16.20 8.09
N ALA A 112 -0.75 -17.53 8.12
CA ALA A 112 -1.80 -18.32 8.76
C ALA A 112 -1.86 -18.08 10.27
N GLU A 113 -0.70 -18.08 10.94
CA GLU A 113 -0.57 -17.81 12.38
C GLU A 113 -1.10 -16.42 12.75
N ARG A 114 -0.84 -15.42 11.90
CA ARG A 114 -1.31 -14.04 12.10
C ARG A 114 -2.79 -13.84 11.78
N ARG A 115 -3.42 -14.81 11.12
CA ARG A 115 -4.81 -14.74 10.65
C ARG A 115 -5.58 -16.00 11.04
N PRO A 116 -5.66 -16.30 12.34
CA PRO A 116 -6.29 -17.51 12.83
C PRO A 116 -7.77 -17.57 12.43
N GLY A 117 -8.23 -18.76 12.05
CA GLY A 117 -9.62 -19.01 11.66
C GLY A 117 -9.99 -18.61 10.23
N LEU A 118 -9.09 -17.99 9.47
CA LEU A 118 -9.32 -17.67 8.05
C LEU A 118 -8.78 -18.76 7.12
N ARG A 119 -9.50 -18.99 6.02
CA ARG A 119 -9.05 -19.91 4.97
C ARG A 119 -7.87 -19.30 4.21
N PRO A 120 -6.99 -20.11 3.60
CA PRO A 120 -5.83 -19.60 2.86
C PRO A 120 -6.13 -18.49 1.84
N ARG A 121 -7.26 -18.60 1.13
CA ARG A 121 -7.69 -17.59 0.14
C ARG A 121 -8.08 -16.24 0.75
N ASP A 122 -8.37 -16.20 2.05
CA ASP A 122 -8.89 -15.03 2.76
C ASP A 122 -7.80 -14.32 3.60
N TRP A 123 -6.55 -14.78 3.56
CA TRP A 123 -5.48 -14.19 4.38
C TRP A 123 -5.09 -12.77 3.94
N THR A 124 -5.14 -12.51 2.64
CA THR A 124 -4.59 -11.30 2.02
C THR A 124 -5.49 -10.74 0.92
N SER A 125 -6.79 -11.03 1.00
CA SER A 125 -7.84 -10.63 0.06
C SER A 125 -8.63 -9.41 0.57
N GLY A 126 -7.94 -8.40 1.10
CA GLY A 126 -8.52 -7.19 1.67
C GLY A 126 -7.51 -6.29 2.35
#